data_AF-A0A844QGB2-F1
#
_entry.id   AF-A0A844QGB2-F1
#
_cell.length_a   1.000
_cell.length_b   1.000
_cell.length_c   1.000
_cell.angle_alpha   90.00
_cell.angle_beta   90.00
_cell.angle_gamma   90.00
#
_symmetry.space_group_name_H-M   'P 1'
#
loop_
_entity.id
_entity.type
_entity.pdbx_description
1 polymer ?
#
loop_
_entity_poly.entity_id
_entity_poly.type
_entity_poly.pdbx_seq_one_letter_code
_entity_poly.pdbx_strand_id
1 'polypeptide(L)'
;MDKNEPWGSYQEWHSLLDAVCIQQGHLDNMALASEMSAVSGNRSGEAFEAALKNLRNWRSGSNLPQKRNFVLLTKVLRIDAHEDVQRHWTTLYEKARKSANGATDVRSAHGDDVSKFGMETPLAMTFAALTAVAAGTIYLFQSGFEVSAEGVQAADVEYRKSVSLKVGESIVVHGARGACGGSPPAWETVAAELPELEIGTWADGSVGTRYSRKCGGPTPARGIVFNATKSGAAKIDLYGDPVRIEVK
;
A
#
# COMPACT_ATOMS: atom_id res chain seq x y z
N MET A 1 -22.84 -4.15 -15.96
CA MET A 1 -23.78 -3.79 -14.88
C MET A 1 -25.16 -4.26 -15.34
N ASP A 2 -25.84 -5.05 -14.53
CA ASP A 2 -27.19 -5.52 -14.87
C ASP A 2 -28.19 -4.38 -14.77
N LYS A 3 -29.07 -4.25 -15.77
CA LYS A 3 -30.08 -3.18 -15.86
C LYS A 3 -31.17 -3.26 -14.78
N ASN A 4 -31.18 -4.32 -13.97
CA ASN A 4 -32.24 -4.60 -13.02
C ASN A 4 -31.87 -4.29 -11.56
N GLU A 5 -30.64 -3.84 -11.29
CA GLU A 5 -30.25 -3.50 -9.92
C GLU A 5 -30.75 -2.10 -9.56
N PRO A 6 -31.60 -1.95 -8.53
CA PRO A 6 -32.18 -0.66 -8.16
C PRO A 6 -31.18 0.16 -7.36
N TRP A 7 -30.25 0.82 -8.07
CA TRP A 7 -29.21 1.67 -7.48
C TRP A 7 -29.76 2.79 -6.59
N GLY A 8 -31.01 3.22 -6.81
CA GLY A 8 -31.68 4.22 -5.99
C GLY A 8 -31.95 3.81 -4.53
N SER A 9 -31.79 2.52 -4.18
CA SER A 9 -31.97 2.03 -2.81
C SER A 9 -30.84 2.47 -1.86
N TYR A 10 -29.62 2.68 -2.40
CA TYR A 10 -28.47 3.08 -1.59
C TYR A 10 -28.60 4.53 -1.13
N GLN A 11 -28.49 4.76 0.18
CA GLN A 11 -28.62 6.10 0.81
C GLN A 11 -27.28 6.77 1.10
N GLU A 12 -26.20 5.99 1.09
CA GLU A 12 -24.85 6.43 1.43
C GLU A 12 -23.90 6.14 0.26
N TRP A 13 -22.99 7.08 0.00
CA TRP A 13 -22.09 6.99 -1.14
C TRP A 13 -21.16 5.77 -1.07
N HIS A 14 -20.65 5.44 0.11
CA HIS A 14 -19.73 4.31 0.28
C HIS A 14 -20.42 2.95 0.09
N SER A 15 -21.68 2.80 0.49
CA SER A 15 -22.46 1.58 0.24
C SER A 15 -22.72 1.39 -1.25
N LEU A 16 -23.00 2.47 -1.98
CA LEU A 16 -23.12 2.42 -3.44
C LEU A 16 -21.79 2.07 -4.10
N LEU A 17 -20.67 2.64 -3.65
CA LEU A 17 -19.32 2.28 -4.11
C LEU A 17 -19.06 0.78 -3.92
N ASP A 18 -19.35 0.24 -2.74
CA ASP A 18 -19.12 -1.15 -2.41
C ASP A 18 -19.92 -2.09 -3.32
N ALA A 19 -21.20 -1.80 -3.52
CA ALA A 19 -22.08 -2.55 -4.42
C ALA A 19 -21.60 -2.52 -5.88
N VAL A 20 -21.23 -1.34 -6.40
CA VAL A 20 -20.68 -1.20 -7.76
C VAL A 20 -19.38 -2.01 -7.91
N CYS A 21 -18.50 -1.98 -6.91
CA CYS A 21 -17.28 -2.78 -6.92
C CYS A 21 -17.58 -4.28 -6.97
N ILE A 22 -18.50 -4.77 -6.13
CA ILE A 22 -18.90 -6.18 -6.12
C ILE A 22 -19.47 -6.60 -7.48
N GLN A 23 -20.36 -5.78 -8.06
CA GLN A 23 -20.98 -6.08 -9.35
C GLN A 23 -19.96 -6.14 -10.51
N GLN A 24 -18.85 -5.40 -10.40
CA GLN A 24 -17.76 -5.41 -11.40
C GLN A 24 -16.69 -6.47 -11.12
N GLY A 25 -16.85 -7.28 -10.07
CA GLY A 25 -15.89 -8.33 -9.70
C GLY A 25 -14.71 -7.82 -8.87
N HIS A 26 -14.73 -6.57 -8.40
CA HIS A 26 -13.74 -6.01 -7.48
C HIS A 26 -14.09 -6.38 -6.03
N LEU A 27 -13.99 -7.67 -5.72
CA LEU A 27 -14.25 -8.23 -4.39
C LEU A 27 -13.21 -7.79 -3.36
N ASP A 28 -11.97 -7.54 -3.81
CA ASP A 28 -10.91 -6.97 -2.99
C ASP A 28 -10.48 -5.59 -3.51
N ASN A 29 -9.74 -4.86 -2.67
CA ASN A 29 -9.20 -3.54 -3.03
C ASN A 29 -7.96 -3.63 -3.93
N MET A 30 -7.32 -4.80 -4.07
CA MET A 30 -6.07 -4.95 -4.81
C MET A 30 -6.29 -4.78 -6.30
N ALA A 31 -7.30 -5.47 -6.85
CA ALA A 31 -7.64 -5.33 -8.27
C ALA A 31 -7.97 -3.88 -8.62
N LEU A 32 -8.83 -3.25 -7.82
CA LEU A 32 -9.24 -1.86 -8.04
C LEU A 32 -8.09 -0.86 -7.86
N ALA A 33 -7.23 -1.04 -6.85
CA ALA A 33 -6.05 -0.20 -6.66
C ALA A 33 -5.09 -0.31 -7.86
N SER A 34 -4.90 -1.51 -8.41
CA SER A 34 -4.06 -1.75 -9.58
C SER A 34 -4.57 -0.98 -10.79
N GLU A 35 -5.89 -1.05 -11.04
CA GLU A 35 -6.54 -0.33 -12.14
C GLU A 35 -6.51 1.18 -11.95
N MET A 36 -6.76 1.67 -10.74
CA MET A 36 -6.64 3.10 -10.42
C MET A 36 -5.22 3.61 -10.67
N SER A 37 -4.19 2.90 -10.22
CA SER A 37 -2.79 3.24 -10.47
C SER A 37 -2.49 3.25 -11.97
N ALA A 38 -2.97 2.26 -12.72
CA ALA A 38 -2.79 2.19 -14.17
C ALA A 38 -3.44 3.38 -14.90
N VAL A 39 -4.67 3.74 -14.55
CA VAL A 39 -5.40 4.87 -15.17
C VAL A 39 -4.85 6.23 -14.73
N SER A 40 -4.32 6.33 -13.51
CA SER A 40 -3.70 7.56 -13.01
C SER A 40 -2.37 7.91 -13.70
N GLY A 41 -1.78 6.96 -14.45
CA GLY A 41 -0.46 7.08 -15.05
C GLY A 41 0.71 6.88 -14.07
N ASN A 42 0.42 6.62 -12.79
CA ASN A 42 1.44 6.36 -11.77
C ASN A 42 1.41 4.89 -11.34
N ARG A 43 2.39 4.13 -11.81
CA ARG A 43 2.54 2.68 -11.51
C ARG A 43 3.56 2.42 -10.40
N SER A 44 3.91 3.41 -9.58
CA SER A 44 4.79 3.17 -8.44
C SER A 44 4.10 2.30 -7.38
N GLY A 45 4.87 1.47 -6.69
CA GLY A 45 4.36 0.68 -5.56
C GLY A 45 3.76 1.58 -4.47
N GLU A 46 4.38 2.72 -4.19
CA GLU A 46 3.86 3.69 -3.22
C GLU A 46 2.46 4.23 -3.59
N ALA A 47 2.22 4.51 -4.88
CA ALA A 47 0.91 4.98 -5.34
C ALA A 47 -0.15 3.89 -5.22
N PHE A 48 0.22 2.64 -5.48
CA PHE A 48 -0.65 1.48 -5.30
C PHE A 48 -1.01 1.27 -3.82
N GLU A 49 -0.02 1.28 -2.91
CA GLU A 49 -0.26 1.16 -1.46
C GLU A 49 -1.13 2.29 -0.92
N ALA A 50 -0.88 3.53 -1.37
CA ALA A 50 -1.72 4.66 -1.03
C ALA A 50 -3.16 4.48 -1.53
N ALA A 51 -3.35 3.96 -2.75
CA ALA A 51 -4.66 3.65 -3.31
C ALA A 51 -5.37 2.56 -2.49
N LEU A 52 -4.67 1.49 -2.10
CA LEU A 52 -5.20 0.43 -1.24
C LEU A 52 -5.74 0.97 0.09
N LYS A 53 -4.93 1.75 0.80
CA LYS A 53 -5.32 2.36 2.08
C LYS A 53 -6.52 3.28 1.91
N ASN A 54 -6.53 4.08 0.86
CA ASN A 54 -7.62 5.00 0.55
C ASN A 54 -8.92 4.26 0.22
N LEU A 55 -8.86 3.24 -0.64
CA LEU A 55 -10.02 2.42 -1.01
C LEU A 55 -10.65 1.75 0.21
N ARG A 56 -9.83 1.24 1.14
CA ARG A 56 -10.33 0.69 2.41
C ARG A 56 -11.15 1.71 3.19
N ASN A 57 -10.61 2.93 3.35
CA ASN A 57 -11.29 4.01 4.07
C ASN A 57 -12.54 4.52 3.34
N TRP A 58 -12.54 4.52 2.02
CA TRP A 58 -13.68 4.98 1.22
C TRP A 58 -14.82 3.97 1.23
N ARG A 59 -14.52 2.66 1.09
CA ARG A 59 -15.53 1.60 1.14
C ARG A 59 -16.15 1.42 2.52
N SER A 60 -15.38 1.68 3.59
CA SER A 60 -15.91 1.70 4.96
C SER A 60 -16.66 2.98 5.34
N GLY A 61 -16.73 3.96 4.43
CA GLY A 61 -17.35 5.26 4.71
C GLY A 61 -16.57 6.15 5.69
N SER A 62 -15.35 5.76 6.09
CA SER A 62 -14.54 6.50 7.06
C SER A 62 -14.00 7.81 6.50
N ASN A 63 -13.68 7.84 5.21
CA ASN A 63 -13.25 9.04 4.51
C ASN A 63 -13.95 9.15 3.15
N LEU A 64 -14.03 10.36 2.61
CA LEU A 64 -14.46 10.59 1.23
C LEU A 64 -13.24 10.77 0.31
N PRO A 65 -13.32 10.34 -0.97
CA PRO A 65 -12.27 10.63 -1.92
C PRO A 65 -12.21 12.13 -2.21
N GLN A 66 -11.01 12.62 -2.50
CA GLN A 66 -10.87 13.96 -3.07
C GLN A 66 -11.46 14.01 -4.49
N LYS A 67 -11.78 15.22 -4.99
CA LYS A 67 -12.37 15.44 -6.32
C LYS A 67 -11.63 14.71 -7.45
N ARG A 68 -10.28 14.73 -7.42
CA ARG A 68 -9.46 14.02 -8.41
C ARG A 68 -9.67 12.51 -8.38
N ASN A 69 -9.69 11.92 -7.19
CA ASN A 69 -9.88 10.47 -7.01
C ASN A 69 -11.31 10.04 -7.27
N PHE A 70 -12.30 10.89 -6.97
CA PHE A 70 -13.69 10.66 -7.34
C PHE A 70 -13.86 10.52 -8.86
N VAL A 71 -13.28 11.45 -9.65
CA VAL A 71 -13.30 11.37 -11.12
C VAL A 71 -12.60 10.11 -11.62
N LEU A 72 -11.48 9.73 -10.98
CA LEU A 72 -10.75 8.51 -11.34
C LEU A 72 -11.60 7.26 -11.09
N LEU A 73 -12.24 7.15 -9.93
CA LEU A 73 -13.15 6.05 -9.59
C LEU A 73 -14.31 5.96 -10.58
N THR A 74 -14.94 7.09 -10.92
CA THR A 74 -16.04 7.12 -11.91
C THR A 74 -15.61 6.50 -13.24
N LYS A 75 -14.38 6.77 -13.69
CA LYS A 75 -13.83 6.22 -14.95
C LYS A 75 -13.45 4.75 -14.84
N VAL A 76 -12.74 4.38 -13.77
CA VAL A 76 -12.28 2.99 -13.55
C VAL A 76 -13.48 2.06 -13.45
N LEU A 77 -14.49 2.48 -12.67
CA LEU A 77 -15.74 1.74 -12.50
C LEU A 77 -16.74 1.99 -13.64
N ARG A 78 -16.36 2.70 -14.72
CA ARG A 78 -17.22 2.95 -15.89
C ARG A 78 -18.64 3.42 -15.55
N ILE A 79 -18.79 4.21 -14.49
CA ILE A 79 -20.08 4.68 -14.01
C ILE A 79 -20.71 5.64 -15.02
N ASP A 80 -19.87 6.34 -15.79
CA ASP A 80 -20.27 7.21 -16.90
C ASP A 80 -20.97 6.48 -18.06
N ALA A 81 -20.87 5.15 -18.15
CA ALA A 81 -21.62 4.37 -19.13
C ALA A 81 -23.11 4.19 -18.75
N HIS A 82 -23.51 4.54 -17.52
CA HIS A 82 -24.84 4.30 -16.97
C HIS A 82 -25.41 5.58 -16.34
N GLU A 83 -26.26 6.31 -17.08
CA GLU A 83 -26.76 7.64 -16.67
C GLU A 83 -27.51 7.65 -15.32
N ASP A 84 -28.25 6.58 -15.03
CA ASP A 84 -29.01 6.41 -13.78
C ASP A 84 -28.06 6.27 -12.59
N VAL A 85 -27.05 5.40 -12.71
CA VAL A 85 -26.01 5.22 -11.69
C VAL A 85 -25.21 6.50 -11.52
N GLN A 86 -24.79 7.13 -12.61
CA GLN A 86 -23.96 8.34 -12.59
C GLN A 86 -24.65 9.50 -11.86
N ARG A 87 -25.96 9.68 -12.09
CA ARG A 87 -26.73 10.71 -11.42
C ARG A 87 -26.77 10.45 -9.91
N HIS A 88 -27.15 9.24 -9.51
CA HIS A 88 -27.25 8.87 -8.10
C HIS A 88 -25.88 8.92 -7.38
N TRP A 89 -24.85 8.39 -8.03
CA TRP A 89 -23.45 8.44 -7.62
C TRP A 89 -22.98 9.86 -7.27
N THR A 90 -23.24 10.81 -8.17
CA THR A 90 -22.85 12.22 -8.00
C THR A 90 -23.67 12.88 -6.89
N THR A 91 -24.98 12.62 -6.84
CA THR A 91 -25.87 13.17 -5.80
C THR A 91 -25.44 12.71 -4.39
N LEU A 92 -25.17 11.42 -4.21
CA LEU A 92 -24.74 10.88 -2.91
C LEU A 92 -23.37 11.44 -2.49
N TYR A 93 -22.44 11.56 -3.42
CA TYR A 93 -21.11 12.12 -3.13
C TYR A 93 -21.20 13.58 -2.67
N GLU A 94 -21.95 14.42 -3.39
CA GLU A 94 -22.13 15.84 -3.01
C GLU A 94 -22.88 15.97 -1.68
N LYS A 95 -23.88 15.13 -1.42
CA LYS A 95 -24.57 15.07 -0.12
C LYS A 95 -23.59 14.77 1.01
N ALA A 96 -22.80 13.70 0.87
CA ALA A 96 -21.82 13.29 1.88
C ALA A 96 -20.76 14.38 2.12
N ARG A 97 -20.29 15.03 1.06
CA ARG A 97 -19.30 16.11 1.14
C ARG A 97 -19.84 17.35 1.86
N LYS A 98 -21.10 17.74 1.60
CA LYS A 98 -21.75 18.85 2.32
C LYS A 98 -21.90 18.53 3.81
N SER A 99 -22.30 17.31 4.16
CA SER A 99 -22.38 16.87 5.55
C SER A 99 -21.03 16.92 6.26
N ALA A 100 -19.96 16.48 5.61
CA ALA A 100 -18.60 16.53 6.17
C ALA A 100 -18.12 17.97 6.44
N ASN A 101 -18.40 18.90 5.52
CA ASN A 101 -17.99 20.30 5.67
C ASN A 101 -18.86 21.07 6.68
N GLY A 102 -20.16 20.78 6.73
CA GLY A 102 -21.10 21.47 7.63
C GLY A 102 -20.93 21.09 9.11
N ALA A 103 -20.37 19.90 9.40
CA ALA A 103 -20.05 19.48 10.76
C ALA A 103 -18.94 20.33 11.41
N THR A 104 -18.08 20.96 10.61
CA THR A 104 -16.97 21.80 11.08
C THR A 104 -17.39 23.21 11.51
N ASP A 105 -18.60 23.67 11.15
CA ASP A 105 -18.99 25.08 11.28
C ASP A 105 -19.91 25.38 12.48
N VAL A 106 -20.26 24.38 13.30
CA VAL A 106 -21.21 24.53 14.43
C VAL A 106 -20.51 24.63 15.80
N ARG A 107 -19.18 24.79 15.82
CA ARG A 107 -18.39 24.97 17.05
C ARG A 107 -17.58 26.28 17.04
N SER A 108 -18.25 27.40 16.76
CA SER A 108 -17.71 28.72 17.09
C SER A 108 -18.83 29.71 17.41
N ALA A 109 -19.52 29.47 18.53
CA ALA A 109 -20.42 30.43 19.18
C ALA A 109 -20.12 30.44 20.69
N HIS A 110 -18.88 30.78 21.01
CA HIS A 110 -18.41 31.35 22.26
C HIS A 110 -17.45 32.44 21.76
N GLY A 111 -17.85 33.70 21.65
CA GLY A 111 -18.39 34.48 22.74
C GLY A 111 -17.23 34.89 23.63
N ASP A 112 -16.22 35.58 23.07
CA ASP A 112 -15.22 36.26 23.87
C ASP A 112 -14.81 37.60 23.26
N ASP A 113 -14.82 38.54 24.20
CA ASP A 113 -14.49 39.94 24.24
C ASP A 113 -13.48 40.50 23.23
N VAL A 114 -13.84 41.71 22.77
CA VAL A 114 -12.98 42.64 22.05
C VAL A 114 -11.97 43.22 23.05
N SER A 115 -10.75 42.68 23.06
CA SER A 115 -9.60 43.36 23.67
C SER A 115 -8.54 43.67 22.62
N LYS A 116 -8.44 44.98 22.36
CA LYS A 116 -7.36 45.67 21.63
C LYS A 116 -5.99 45.29 22.19
N PHE A 117 -5.06 44.87 21.35
CA PHE A 117 -3.61 45.15 21.43
C PHE A 117 -3.07 44.78 20.04
N GLY A 118 -2.52 45.69 19.26
CA GLY A 118 -1.31 46.42 19.57
C GLY A 118 -0.25 45.93 18.58
N MET A 119 -0.18 46.62 17.44
CA MET A 119 0.91 46.57 16.46
C MET A 119 2.24 46.76 17.19
N GLU A 120 3.28 45.99 16.83
CA GLU A 120 4.69 46.42 16.62
C GLU A 120 5.58 45.19 16.38
N THR A 121 6.14 45.08 15.18
CA THR A 121 7.39 44.35 14.92
C THR A 121 8.57 45.13 15.48
N PRO A 122 9.68 44.46 15.86
CA PRO A 122 10.88 44.72 15.07
C PRO A 122 11.80 43.50 14.85
N LEU A 123 12.68 43.73 13.88
CA LEU A 123 13.73 42.93 13.29
C LEU A 123 15.05 43.00 14.10
N ALA A 124 15.75 41.88 14.31
CA ALA A 124 17.21 41.79 14.60
C ALA A 124 17.65 40.31 14.57
N MET A 125 18.39 39.81 13.56
CA MET A 125 19.85 39.82 13.36
C MET A 125 20.70 39.04 14.39
N THR A 126 21.23 37.89 13.90
CA THR A 126 22.59 37.30 14.06
C THR A 126 23.16 36.96 15.45
N PHE A 127 23.65 35.73 15.65
CA PHE A 127 25.09 35.38 15.67
C PHE A 127 25.33 33.87 15.81
N ALA A 128 26.42 33.42 15.20
CA ALA A 128 26.91 32.05 15.11
C ALA A 128 27.46 31.50 16.45
N ALA A 129 27.44 30.17 16.60
CA ALA A 129 28.40 29.47 17.45
C ALA A 129 28.73 28.08 16.86
N LEU A 130 29.85 28.03 16.15
CA LEU A 130 30.65 26.83 15.93
C LEU A 130 31.16 26.32 17.28
N THR A 131 30.86 25.06 17.63
CA THR A 131 31.76 24.24 18.47
C THR A 131 31.83 22.83 17.88
N ALA A 132 33.00 22.49 17.38
CA ALA A 132 33.40 21.13 17.10
C ALA A 132 33.92 20.50 18.39
N VAL A 133 33.44 19.31 18.74
CA VAL A 133 34.22 18.36 19.53
C VAL A 133 34.12 17.00 18.86
N ALA A 134 35.19 16.70 18.13
CA ALA A 134 35.55 15.36 17.73
C ALA A 134 36.05 14.60 18.97
N ALA A 135 35.25 13.65 19.46
CA ALA A 135 35.69 12.57 20.35
C ALA A 135 34.58 11.51 20.36
N GLY A 136 34.66 10.53 19.45
CA GLY A 136 33.66 9.48 19.36
C GLY A 136 33.96 8.43 18.30
N THR A 137 35.24 8.17 18.03
CA THR A 137 35.67 6.99 17.27
C THR A 137 36.28 5.98 18.23
N ILE A 138 35.88 4.72 18.06
CA ILE A 138 36.30 3.51 18.77
C ILE A 138 35.48 3.21 20.04
N TYR A 139 34.25 2.73 19.89
CA TYR A 139 33.67 1.69 20.77
C TYR A 139 32.36 1.11 20.18
N LEU A 140 32.37 0.63 18.92
CA LEU A 140 31.21 -0.07 18.32
C LEU A 140 31.66 -1.28 17.47
N PHE A 141 32.45 -2.19 18.04
CA PHE A 141 32.81 -3.46 17.39
C PHE A 141 32.60 -4.70 18.27
N GLN A 142 31.88 -4.57 19.40
CA GLN A 142 31.69 -5.67 20.36
C GLN A 142 30.25 -5.92 20.79
N SER A 143 29.27 -5.28 20.16
CA SER A 143 27.88 -5.74 20.23
C SER A 143 27.66 -6.72 19.09
N GLY A 144 27.65 -8.02 19.38
CA GLY A 144 27.06 -9.03 18.50
C GLY A 144 25.58 -8.73 18.33
N PHE A 145 25.26 -7.80 17.44
CA PHE A 145 23.90 -7.54 17.01
C PHE A 145 23.51 -8.71 16.10
N GLU A 146 23.02 -9.78 16.70
CA GLU A 146 22.16 -10.73 16.01
C GLU A 146 20.93 -9.94 15.57
N VAL A 147 20.92 -9.53 14.30
CA VAL A 147 19.70 -9.05 13.64
C VAL A 147 18.75 -10.24 13.63
N SER A 148 17.89 -10.34 14.65
CA SER A 148 16.83 -11.34 14.64
C SER A 148 15.91 -11.05 13.45
N ALA A 149 15.85 -11.98 12.49
CA ALA A 149 14.99 -11.93 11.32
C ALA A 149 13.49 -12.09 11.66
N GLU A 150 13.14 -12.09 12.94
CA GLU A 150 11.78 -12.13 13.46
C GLU A 150 11.07 -10.79 13.21
N GLY A 151 10.51 -10.61 12.03
CA GLY A 151 9.68 -9.44 11.75
C GLY A 151 9.13 -9.33 10.35
N VAL A 152 9.72 -10.02 9.36
CA VAL A 152 9.20 -10.04 8.00
C VAL A 152 8.11 -11.10 7.90
N GLN A 153 6.93 -10.83 8.46
CA GLN A 153 5.76 -11.67 8.23
C GLN A 153 5.20 -11.38 6.83
N ALA A 154 5.12 -12.42 6.00
CA ALA A 154 4.46 -12.31 4.71
C ALA A 154 2.93 -12.28 4.87
N ALA A 155 2.36 -11.14 5.27
CA ALA A 155 0.92 -10.94 5.18
C ALA A 155 0.45 -10.93 3.71
N ASP A 156 1.30 -10.43 2.79
CA ASP A 156 1.13 -10.49 1.34
C ASP A 156 2.47 -10.81 0.68
N VAL A 157 2.53 -11.92 -0.06
CA VAL A 157 3.72 -12.38 -0.75
C VAL A 157 3.72 -11.80 -2.17
N GLU A 158 4.11 -10.54 -2.26
CA GLU A 158 4.24 -9.86 -3.54
C GLU A 158 5.45 -10.41 -4.32
N TYR A 159 5.25 -10.71 -5.60
CA TYR A 159 6.34 -11.06 -6.51
C TYR A 159 7.10 -9.81 -6.95
N ARG A 160 8.43 -9.79 -6.73
CA ARG A 160 9.30 -8.70 -7.15
C ARG A 160 10.28 -9.15 -8.23
N LYS A 161 10.12 -8.62 -9.44
CA LYS A 161 11.03 -8.85 -10.58
C LYS A 161 12.45 -8.34 -10.33
N SER A 162 12.57 -7.28 -9.53
CA SER A 162 13.84 -6.67 -9.17
C SER A 162 13.77 -6.16 -7.74
N VAL A 163 14.79 -6.46 -6.95
CA VAL A 163 14.96 -5.95 -5.59
C VAL A 163 16.32 -5.28 -5.45
N SER A 164 16.37 -4.17 -4.73
CA SER A 164 17.61 -3.48 -4.36
C SER A 164 17.65 -3.38 -2.84
N LEU A 165 18.73 -3.88 -2.24
CA LEU A 165 18.91 -3.98 -0.80
C LEU A 165 20.28 -3.39 -0.40
N LYS A 166 20.44 -3.06 0.87
CA LYS A 166 21.75 -2.88 1.50
C LYS A 166 22.18 -4.17 2.20
N VAL A 167 23.48 -4.35 2.39
CA VAL A 167 23.99 -5.43 3.25
C VAL A 167 23.35 -5.34 4.64
N GLY A 168 22.78 -6.45 5.13
CA GLY A 168 22.03 -6.55 6.38
C GLY A 168 20.51 -6.40 6.23
N GLU A 169 20.00 -5.95 5.07
CA GLU A 169 18.56 -5.88 4.83
C GLU A 169 17.98 -7.22 4.38
N SER A 170 16.71 -7.44 4.68
CA SER A 170 15.96 -8.65 4.33
C SER A 170 14.64 -8.28 3.66
N ILE A 171 14.22 -9.05 2.65
CA ILE A 171 12.97 -8.77 1.92
C ILE A 171 12.33 -10.05 1.38
N VAL A 172 11.00 -10.10 1.35
CA VAL A 172 10.27 -11.13 0.59
C VAL A 172 10.47 -10.88 -0.91
N VAL A 173 11.07 -11.85 -1.59
CA VAL A 173 11.37 -11.79 -3.03
C VAL A 173 10.30 -12.48 -3.86
N HIS A 174 9.80 -13.61 -3.37
CA HIS A 174 8.86 -14.46 -4.10
C HIS A 174 8.01 -15.29 -3.14
N GLY A 175 6.98 -15.97 -3.66
CA GLY A 175 6.17 -16.95 -2.93
C GLY A 175 6.05 -18.30 -3.61
N ALA A 176 6.48 -19.37 -2.94
CA ALA A 176 6.25 -20.73 -3.41
C ALA A 176 4.81 -21.15 -3.13
N ARG A 177 4.08 -21.57 -4.16
CA ARG A 177 2.68 -22.01 -4.03
C ARG A 177 2.53 -23.49 -4.37
N GLY A 178 1.57 -24.14 -3.71
CA GLY A 178 1.13 -25.49 -4.08
C GLY A 178 0.11 -25.49 -5.23
N ALA A 179 -0.74 -26.51 -5.22
CA ALA A 179 -1.96 -26.54 -6.02
C ALA A 179 -2.89 -25.36 -5.65
N CYS A 180 -3.71 -24.91 -6.59
CA CYS A 180 -4.64 -23.81 -6.35
C CYS A 180 -5.62 -24.18 -5.23
N GLY A 181 -5.69 -23.37 -4.17
CA GLY A 181 -6.49 -23.63 -2.97
C GLY A 181 -5.89 -24.63 -1.98
N GLY A 182 -4.77 -25.26 -2.31
CA GLY A 182 -4.04 -26.17 -1.42
C GLY A 182 -3.08 -25.44 -0.48
N SER A 183 -2.59 -26.17 0.52
CA SER A 183 -1.51 -25.69 1.39
C SER A 183 -0.23 -25.44 0.58
N PRO A 184 0.52 -24.38 0.88
CA PRO A 184 1.83 -24.16 0.26
C PRO A 184 2.82 -25.25 0.70
N PRO A 185 3.87 -25.52 -0.10
CA PRO A 185 4.91 -26.48 0.25
C PRO A 185 5.57 -26.14 1.59
N ALA A 186 6.15 -27.14 2.25
CA ALA A 186 6.96 -26.95 3.45
C ALA A 186 8.26 -26.18 3.11
N TRP A 187 8.84 -25.49 4.10
CA TRP A 187 10.02 -24.66 3.88
C TRP A 187 11.22 -25.49 3.40
N GLU A 188 11.37 -26.70 3.91
CA GLU A 188 12.45 -27.61 3.56
C GLU A 188 12.41 -28.00 2.07
N THR A 189 11.20 -28.17 1.52
CA THR A 189 11.01 -28.42 0.09
C THR A 189 11.34 -27.19 -0.74
N VAL A 190 10.93 -26.01 -0.27
CA VAL A 190 11.21 -24.73 -0.96
C VAL A 190 12.71 -24.45 -0.97
N ALA A 191 13.36 -24.52 0.19
CA ALA A 191 14.77 -24.23 0.36
C ALA A 191 15.69 -25.11 -0.49
N ALA A 192 15.32 -26.39 -0.69
CA ALA A 192 16.07 -27.33 -1.52
C ALA A 192 16.11 -26.95 -3.02
N GLU A 193 15.17 -26.12 -3.49
CA GLU A 193 15.09 -25.66 -4.87
C GLU A 193 15.72 -24.27 -5.08
N LEU A 194 16.09 -23.57 -4.01
CA LEU A 194 16.66 -22.22 -4.10
C LEU A 194 18.15 -22.27 -4.46
N PRO A 195 18.62 -21.40 -5.38
CA PRO A 195 20.02 -21.37 -5.76
C PRO A 195 20.86 -20.77 -4.62
N GLU A 196 22.07 -21.31 -4.42
CA GLU A 196 23.05 -20.66 -3.56
C GLU A 196 23.58 -19.38 -4.22
N LEU A 197 23.69 -18.30 -3.45
CA LEU A 197 24.16 -17.00 -3.92
C LEU A 197 25.25 -16.48 -2.99
N GLU A 198 26.33 -15.94 -3.57
CA GLU A 198 27.39 -15.31 -2.77
C GLU A 198 26.95 -14.02 -2.07
N ILE A 199 25.85 -13.41 -2.54
CA ILE A 199 25.39 -12.09 -2.11
C ILE A 199 24.38 -12.15 -0.93
N GLY A 200 23.96 -13.34 -0.51
CA GLY A 200 22.97 -13.48 0.56
C GLY A 200 22.52 -14.90 0.83
N THR A 201 21.56 -15.04 1.74
CA THR A 201 20.98 -16.33 2.14
C THR A 201 19.45 -16.28 2.07
N TRP A 202 18.82 -17.44 2.05
CA TRP A 202 17.36 -17.58 2.00
C TRP A 202 16.79 -17.94 3.37
N ALA A 203 15.60 -17.44 3.68
CA ALA A 203 14.87 -17.73 4.91
C ALA A 203 13.35 -17.89 4.68
N ASP A 204 12.67 -18.58 5.61
CA ASP A 204 11.22 -18.78 5.56
C ASP A 204 10.50 -17.46 5.89
N GLY A 205 9.72 -16.96 4.92
CA GLY A 205 8.86 -15.79 5.09
C GLY A 205 7.51 -16.08 5.73
N SER A 206 7.30 -17.30 6.23
CA SER A 206 6.01 -17.83 6.69
C SER A 206 4.97 -17.97 5.57
N VAL A 207 3.81 -18.52 5.91
CA VAL A 207 2.69 -18.65 4.97
C VAL A 207 1.94 -17.32 4.87
N GLY A 208 1.79 -16.84 3.65
CA GLY A 208 0.99 -15.70 3.28
C GLY A 208 0.07 -15.99 2.10
N THR A 209 -0.44 -14.94 1.48
CA THR A 209 -1.24 -15.02 0.26
C THR A 209 -0.49 -14.33 -0.87
N ARG A 210 -0.54 -14.86 -2.10
CA ARG A 210 -0.10 -14.16 -3.32
C ARG A 210 -1.21 -14.16 -4.35
N TYR A 211 -1.25 -13.15 -5.22
CA TYR A 211 -2.12 -13.21 -6.38
C TYR A 211 -1.52 -14.11 -7.47
N SER A 212 -2.27 -15.14 -7.91
CA SER A 212 -1.84 -16.09 -8.93
C SER A 212 -2.74 -16.04 -10.15
N ARG A 213 -2.18 -15.63 -11.30
CA ARG A 213 -2.89 -15.67 -12.58
C ARG A 213 -3.33 -17.09 -12.97
N LYS A 214 -2.54 -18.11 -12.61
CA LYS A 214 -2.87 -19.52 -12.89
C LYS A 214 -4.05 -20.02 -12.06
N CYS A 215 -4.21 -19.50 -10.84
CA CYS A 215 -5.30 -19.88 -9.93
C CYS A 215 -6.48 -18.91 -9.98
N GLY A 216 -6.40 -17.83 -10.76
CA GLY A 216 -7.47 -16.85 -10.91
C GLY A 216 -7.74 -15.98 -9.68
N GLY A 217 -6.81 -15.90 -8.72
CA GLY A 217 -7.06 -15.13 -7.51
C GLY A 217 -6.00 -15.26 -6.40
N PRO A 218 -6.32 -14.78 -5.19
CA PRO A 218 -5.50 -14.95 -3.99
C PRO A 218 -5.25 -16.44 -3.71
N THR A 219 -3.98 -16.83 -3.58
CA THR A 219 -3.55 -18.21 -3.39
C THR A 219 -2.56 -18.29 -2.24
N PRO A 220 -2.72 -19.23 -1.29
CA PRO A 220 -1.74 -19.47 -0.25
C PRO A 220 -0.34 -19.73 -0.83
N ALA A 221 0.66 -19.06 -0.29
CA ALA A 221 2.06 -19.21 -0.69
C ALA A 221 2.98 -19.09 0.52
N ARG A 222 4.10 -19.81 0.48
CA ARG A 222 5.19 -19.64 1.44
C ARG A 222 6.11 -18.53 0.95
N GLY A 223 6.29 -17.50 1.76
CA GLY A 223 7.20 -16.41 1.48
C GLY A 223 8.66 -16.89 1.41
N ILE A 224 9.40 -16.37 0.44
CA ILE A 224 10.83 -16.61 0.28
C ILE A 224 11.53 -15.29 0.58
N VAL A 225 12.18 -15.23 1.72
CA VAL A 225 12.93 -14.04 2.16
C VAL A 225 14.37 -14.18 1.73
N PHE A 226 14.93 -13.12 1.15
CA PHE A 226 16.35 -12.99 0.86
C PHE A 226 17.00 -12.07 1.88
N ASN A 227 18.05 -12.55 2.54
CA ASN A 227 18.86 -11.82 3.51
C ASN A 227 20.18 -11.41 2.84
N ALA A 228 20.38 -10.12 2.62
CA ALA A 228 21.56 -9.61 1.95
C ALA A 228 22.79 -9.65 2.86
N THR A 229 23.85 -10.37 2.48
CA THR A 229 25.06 -10.53 3.30
C THR A 229 26.30 -9.91 2.67
N LYS A 230 26.32 -9.73 1.35
CA LYS A 230 27.47 -9.19 0.61
C LYS A 230 26.99 -8.39 -0.60
N SER A 231 27.67 -7.28 -0.88
CA SER A 231 27.36 -6.46 -2.05
C SER A 231 27.62 -7.21 -3.36
N GLY A 232 26.81 -6.90 -4.38
CA GLY A 232 26.87 -7.55 -5.68
C GLY A 232 25.52 -7.61 -6.37
N ALA A 233 25.45 -8.36 -7.46
CA ALA A 233 24.20 -8.55 -8.19
C ALA A 233 24.06 -9.99 -8.68
N ALA A 234 22.85 -10.52 -8.64
CA ALA A 234 22.51 -11.83 -9.17
C ALA A 234 21.26 -11.76 -10.04
N LYS A 235 21.19 -12.65 -11.03
CA LYS A 235 19.98 -12.94 -11.81
C LYS A 235 19.70 -14.43 -11.66
N ILE A 236 18.50 -14.76 -11.20
CA ILE A 236 18.06 -16.12 -10.93
C ILE A 236 16.65 -16.31 -11.47
N ASP A 237 16.26 -17.57 -11.66
CA ASP A 237 14.88 -17.95 -11.92
C ASP A 237 14.31 -18.62 -10.68
N LEU A 238 13.20 -18.10 -10.15
CA LEU A 238 12.46 -18.68 -9.04
C LEU A 238 11.14 -19.22 -9.58
N TYR A 239 10.98 -20.55 -9.63
CA TYR A 239 9.75 -21.19 -10.12
C TYR A 239 9.35 -20.78 -11.55
N GLY A 240 10.33 -20.46 -12.39
CA GLY A 240 10.12 -19.98 -13.77
C GLY A 240 9.86 -18.47 -13.90
N ASP A 241 9.89 -17.73 -12.79
CA ASP A 241 9.79 -16.28 -12.76
C ASP A 241 11.21 -15.67 -12.59
N PRO A 242 11.72 -14.88 -13.56
CA PRO A 242 13.05 -14.29 -13.47
C PRO A 242 13.10 -13.18 -12.41
N VAL A 243 14.17 -13.17 -11.62
CA VAL A 243 14.39 -12.20 -10.54
C VAL A 243 15.80 -11.63 -10.63
N ARG A 244 15.91 -10.30 -10.50
CA ARG A 244 17.17 -9.59 -10.33
C ARG A 244 17.32 -9.11 -8.89
N ILE A 245 18.44 -9.44 -8.27
CA ILE A 245 18.80 -9.00 -6.92
C ILE A 245 20.03 -8.11 -7.03
N GLU A 246 19.97 -6.92 -6.44
CA GLU A 246 21.08 -5.99 -6.32
C GLU A 246 21.30 -5.65 -4.84
N VAL A 247 22.52 -5.86 -4.36
CA VAL A 247 22.91 -5.54 -2.98
C VAL A 247 24.00 -4.47 -3.03
N LYS A 248 23.74 -3.34 -2.37
CA LYS A 248 24.59 -2.16 -2.33
C LYS A 248 25.33 -2.02 -1.00
#